data_AF-A0A351PTC5-F1
#
_entry.id   AF-A0A351PTC5-F1
#
_cell.length_a   1.000
_cell.length_b   1.000
_cell.length_c   1.000
_cell.angle_alpha   90.00
_cell.angle_beta   90.00
_cell.angle_gamma   90.00
#
_symmetry.space_group_name_H-M   'P 1'
#
loop_
_entity.id
_entity.type
_entity.pdbx_description
1 polymer ?
#
loop_
_entity_poly.entity_id
_entity_poly.type
_entity_poly.pdbx_seq_one_letter_code
_entity_poly.pdbx_strand_id
1 'polypeptide(L)'
;MIQDIFPRKLDNQYKHVKPCAGSNLLVFNQKGAMLSRVEDGRILFPVLAEGEEYDLVYLFSLDDAAYFLVRDEYEKDGYEYRTIRELRDEATGAEVFAAFTAYHLWRWYEDNRFCGRCGGVLKDHSVERAR
;
A
#
# COMPACT_ATOMS: atom_id res chain seq x y z
N MET A 1 -4.37 -16.99 8.24
CA MET A 1 -4.22 -15.86 7.30
C MET A 1 -3.39 -16.15 6.04
N ILE A 2 -3.16 -17.41 5.64
CA ILE A 2 -2.75 -17.75 4.25
C ILE A 2 -3.88 -18.47 3.49
N GLN A 3 -4.91 -18.93 4.21
CA GLN A 3 -6.03 -19.73 3.69
C GLN A 3 -7.22 -18.88 3.21
N ASP A 4 -7.24 -17.58 3.52
CA ASP A 4 -8.45 -16.75 3.38
C ASP A 4 -8.56 -16.01 2.03
N ILE A 5 -7.56 -16.15 1.15
CA ILE A 5 -7.55 -15.52 -0.19
C ILE A 5 -7.37 -16.50 -1.35
N PHE A 6 -7.30 -17.81 -1.11
CA PHE A 6 -7.16 -18.79 -2.19
C PHE A 6 -8.31 -18.65 -3.22
N PRO A 7 -8.04 -18.65 -4.54
CA PRO A 7 -6.77 -18.98 -5.22
C PRO A 7 -5.78 -17.82 -5.39
N ARG A 8 -6.12 -16.60 -4.97
CA ARG A 8 -5.25 -15.42 -5.05
C ARG A 8 -4.02 -15.61 -4.16
N LYS A 9 -2.86 -15.11 -4.60
CA LYS A 9 -1.58 -15.24 -3.91
C LYS A 9 -1.01 -13.88 -3.56
N LEU A 10 -0.85 -13.62 -2.27
CA LEU A 10 -0.12 -12.47 -1.78
C LEU A 10 1.38 -12.79 -1.74
N ASP A 11 2.18 -11.98 -2.45
CA ASP A 11 3.64 -12.02 -2.38
C ASP A 11 4.16 -10.74 -1.72
N ASN A 12 4.47 -10.85 -0.43
CA ASN A 12 4.99 -9.76 0.40
C ASN A 12 6.52 -9.67 0.39
N GLN A 13 7.22 -10.44 -0.45
CA GLN A 13 8.68 -10.33 -0.57
C GLN A 13 9.04 -8.99 -1.19
N TYR A 14 10.05 -8.31 -0.64
CA TYR A 14 10.57 -7.09 -1.25
C TYR A 14 11.27 -7.39 -2.57
N LYS A 15 11.02 -6.54 -3.58
CA LYS A 15 11.56 -6.66 -4.92
C LYS A 15 11.86 -5.27 -5.47
N HIS A 16 12.90 -5.16 -6.30
CA HIS A 16 13.11 -3.97 -7.12
C HIS A 16 12.25 -4.04 -8.38
N VAL A 17 11.01 -3.61 -8.24
CA VAL A 17 10.06 -3.50 -9.36
C VAL A 17 9.89 -2.03 -9.69
N LYS A 18 10.05 -1.67 -10.97
CA LYS A 18 9.70 -0.33 -11.43
C LYS A 18 8.18 -0.24 -11.55
N PRO A 19 7.55 0.83 -11.03
CA PRO A 19 6.14 1.07 -11.27
C PRO A 19 5.89 1.28 -12.76
N CYS A 20 4.72 0.85 -13.22
CA CYS A 20 4.22 1.09 -14.58
C CYS A 20 2.78 1.58 -14.54
N ALA A 21 2.30 2.16 -15.65
CA ALA A 21 0.90 2.55 -15.77
C ALA A 21 -0.02 1.36 -15.41
N GLY A 22 -1.02 1.62 -14.56
CA GLY A 22 -1.91 0.60 -14.02
C GLY A 22 -1.44 -0.06 -12.73
N SER A 23 -0.25 0.27 -12.21
CA SER A 23 0.19 -0.17 -10.88
C SER A 23 -0.74 0.40 -9.80
N ASN A 24 -1.10 -0.41 -8.80
CA ASN A 24 -1.96 0.06 -7.71
C ASN A 24 -1.19 0.98 -6.77
N LEU A 25 -1.78 2.11 -6.44
CA LEU A 25 -1.23 3.10 -5.52
C LEU A 25 -1.90 2.97 -4.16
N LEU A 26 -1.07 2.89 -3.12
CA LEU A 26 -1.49 2.85 -1.72
C LEU A 26 -1.13 4.19 -1.11
N VAL A 27 -2.15 4.96 -0.78
CA VAL A 27 -2.01 6.33 -0.26
C VAL A 27 -2.63 6.37 1.12
N PHE A 28 -1.86 6.84 2.10
CA PHE A 28 -2.30 6.98 3.48
C PHE A 28 -2.17 8.43 3.91
N ASN A 29 -3.17 8.93 4.63
CA ASN A 29 -3.03 10.20 5.33
C ASN A 29 -2.29 10.01 6.66
N GLN A 30 -1.99 11.13 7.33
CA GLN A 30 -1.28 11.15 8.62
C GLN A 30 -1.98 10.36 9.74
N LYS A 31 -3.29 10.11 9.62
CA LYS A 31 -4.07 9.33 10.60
C LYS A 31 -4.10 7.83 10.28
N GLY A 32 -3.48 7.42 9.18
CA GLY A 32 -3.48 6.03 8.69
C GLY A 32 -4.78 5.59 8.03
N ALA A 33 -5.62 6.52 7.59
CA ALA A 33 -6.72 6.21 6.69
C ALA A 33 -6.20 6.15 5.25
N MET A 34 -6.75 5.23 4.47
CA MET A 34 -6.33 4.90 3.11
C MET A 34 -7.24 5.57 2.08
N LEU A 35 -6.65 6.22 1.08
CA LEU A 35 -7.40 6.73 -0.06
C LEU A 35 -7.92 5.56 -0.91
N SER A 36 -9.23 5.45 -1.00
CA SER A 36 -9.90 4.31 -1.63
C SER A 36 -11.27 4.71 -2.14
N ARG A 37 -11.82 3.91 -3.03
CA ARG A 37 -13.23 3.95 -3.42
C ARG A 37 -13.83 2.57 -3.18
N VAL A 38 -15.06 2.49 -2.70
CA VAL A 38 -15.75 1.21 -2.53
C VAL A 38 -16.90 1.14 -3.51
N GLU A 39 -16.90 0.12 -4.38
CA GLU A 39 -17.96 -0.14 -5.36
C GLU A 39 -18.36 -1.61 -5.28
N ASP A 40 -19.66 -1.89 -5.17
CA ASP A 40 -20.21 -3.26 -5.07
C ASP A 40 -19.52 -4.15 -4.00
N GLY A 41 -19.16 -3.55 -2.86
CA GLY A 41 -18.49 -4.25 -1.76
C GLY A 41 -17.04 -4.64 -2.08
N ARG A 42 -16.40 -3.96 -3.04
CA ARG A 42 -14.98 -4.13 -3.41
C ARG A 42 -14.22 -2.83 -3.23
N ILE A 43 -12.99 -2.95 -2.76
CA ILE A 43 -12.08 -1.81 -2.62
C ILE A 43 -11.40 -1.58 -3.97
N LEU A 44 -11.47 -0.34 -4.44
CA LEU A 44 -10.69 0.16 -5.56
C LEU A 44 -9.61 1.08 -5.01
N PHE A 45 -8.38 0.79 -5.40
CA PHE A 45 -7.23 1.64 -5.14
C PHE A 45 -7.03 2.58 -6.34
N PRO A 46 -6.45 3.78 -6.14
CA PRO A 46 -5.96 4.56 -7.27
C PRO A 46 -4.94 3.74 -8.06
N VAL A 47 -4.83 4.02 -9.36
CA VAL A 47 -3.84 3.41 -10.24
C VAL A 47 -2.95 4.48 -10.82
N LEU A 48 -1.66 4.17 -10.98
CA LEU A 48 -0.70 5.08 -11.60
C LEU A 48 -1.10 5.36 -13.04
N ALA A 49 -1.28 6.63 -13.41
CA ALA A 49 -1.59 7.00 -14.78
C ALA A 49 -0.32 7.00 -15.65
N GLU A 50 -0.50 7.00 -16.97
CA GLU A 50 0.60 7.08 -17.91
C GLU A 50 1.28 8.46 -17.86
N GLY A 51 2.61 8.48 -17.72
CA GLY A 51 3.40 9.71 -17.68
C GLY A 51 3.48 10.41 -16.32
N GLU A 52 2.85 9.87 -15.28
CA GLU A 52 2.99 10.36 -13.91
C GLU A 52 4.26 9.79 -13.24
N GLU A 53 4.97 10.65 -12.51
CA GLU A 53 6.14 10.28 -11.72
C GLU A 53 5.93 10.68 -10.26
N TYR A 54 6.03 9.70 -9.36
CA TYR A 54 5.92 9.86 -7.91
C TYR A 54 7.07 9.10 -7.21
N ASP A 55 7.42 9.50 -6.00
CA ASP A 55 8.22 8.71 -5.07
C ASP A 55 7.39 7.52 -4.57
N LEU A 56 7.63 6.38 -5.22
CA LEU A 56 6.91 5.14 -5.05
C LEU A 56 7.81 4.06 -4.44
N VAL A 57 7.27 3.35 -3.46
CA VAL A 57 7.94 2.20 -2.86
C VAL A 57 7.13 0.95 -3.08
N TYR A 58 7.72 -0.04 -3.74
CA TYR A 58 7.10 -1.35 -3.88
C TYR A 58 6.82 -1.97 -2.50
N LEU A 59 5.57 -2.32 -2.25
CA LEU A 59 5.17 -3.01 -1.03
C LEU A 59 5.03 -4.50 -1.25
N PHE A 60 4.16 -4.93 -2.17
CA PHE A 60 3.86 -6.34 -2.41
C PHE A 60 3.16 -6.50 -3.77
N SER A 61 2.92 -7.75 -4.17
CA SER A 61 1.98 -8.06 -5.25
C SER A 61 0.88 -8.98 -4.77
N LEU A 62 -0.30 -8.85 -5.38
CA LEU A 62 -1.40 -9.78 -5.25
C LEU A 62 -1.67 -10.37 -6.63
N ASP A 63 -1.33 -11.64 -6.79
CA ASP A 63 -1.09 -12.27 -8.10
C ASP A 63 -0.07 -11.43 -8.90
N ASP A 64 -0.43 -11.00 -10.11
CA ASP A 64 0.41 -10.20 -10.99
C ASP A 64 0.26 -8.68 -10.76
N ALA A 65 -0.66 -8.27 -9.89
CA ALA A 65 -0.91 -6.85 -9.61
C ALA A 65 0.06 -6.35 -8.54
N ALA A 66 0.94 -5.41 -8.92
CA ALA A 66 1.87 -4.76 -8.00
C ALA A 66 1.21 -3.58 -7.26
N TYR A 67 1.63 -3.40 -6.00
CA TYR A 67 1.13 -2.36 -5.10
C TYR A 67 2.29 -1.53 -4.57
N PHE A 68 2.17 -0.20 -4.70
CA PHE A 68 3.20 0.76 -4.35
C PHE A 68 2.67 1.75 -3.32
N LEU A 69 3.46 1.99 -2.26
CA LEU A 69 3.22 3.10 -1.34
C LEU A 69 3.62 4.40 -2.02
N VAL A 70 2.73 5.38 -2.01
CA VAL A 70 3.03 6.75 -2.44
C VAL A 70 3.58 7.52 -1.25
N ARG A 71 4.75 8.17 -1.43
CA ARG A 71 5.37 9.03 -0.41
C ARG A 71 5.08 10.51 -0.61
N ASP A 72 4.70 10.90 -1.83
CA ASP A 72 4.26 12.26 -2.16
C ASP A 72 2.81 12.52 -1.72
N GLU A 73 2.40 13.80 -1.81
CA GLU A 73 0.99 14.16 -1.77
C GLU A 73 0.29 13.61 -3.02
N TYR A 74 -0.81 12.89 -2.81
CA TYR A 74 -1.59 12.29 -3.88
C TYR A 74 -3.09 12.42 -3.57
N GLU A 75 -3.83 12.87 -4.57
CA GLU A 75 -5.28 13.01 -4.51
C GLU A 75 -5.90 12.42 -5.77
N LYS A 76 -7.13 11.91 -5.63
CA LYS A 76 -7.88 11.37 -6.76
C LYS A 76 -9.37 11.66 -6.57
N ASP A 77 -9.96 12.30 -7.57
CA ASP A 77 -11.39 12.58 -7.58
C ASP A 77 -12.21 11.29 -7.49
N GLY A 78 -13.26 11.33 -6.67
CA GLY A 78 -14.13 10.18 -6.41
C GLY A 78 -13.54 9.15 -5.44
N TYR A 79 -12.38 9.41 -4.84
CA TYR A 79 -11.80 8.60 -3.78
C TYR A 79 -11.86 9.36 -2.46
N GLU A 80 -11.95 8.61 -1.36
CA GLU A 80 -12.04 9.17 -0.02
C GLU A 80 -11.14 8.39 0.94
N TYR A 81 -10.71 9.05 2.00
CA TYR A 81 -9.91 8.42 3.05
C TYR A 81 -10.79 7.58 3.97
N ARG A 82 -10.59 6.27 3.95
CA ARG A 82 -11.27 5.29 4.82
C ARG A 82 -10.27 4.59 5.72
N THR A 83 -10.62 4.39 6.98
CA THR A 83 -9.83 3.56 7.88
C THR A 83 -9.86 2.09 7.43
N ILE A 84 -8.85 1.33 7.83
CA ILE A 84 -8.81 -0.11 7.57
C ILE A 84 -10.01 -0.85 8.20
N ARG A 85 -10.57 -0.32 9.29
CA ARG A 85 -11.77 -0.87 9.91
C ARG A 85 -13.00 -0.66 9.02
N GLU A 86 -13.22 0.55 8.52
CA GLU A 86 -14.31 0.84 7.57
C GLU A 86 -14.18 -0.04 6.32
N LEU A 87 -12.98 -0.13 5.74
CA LEU A 87 -12.74 -0.99 4.57
C LEU A 87 -13.04 -2.47 4.81
N ARG A 88 -12.75 -2.99 6.00
CA ARG A 88 -13.10 -4.37 6.38
C ARG A 88 -14.61 -4.57 6.51
N ASP A 89 -15.32 -3.55 6.99
CA ASP A 89 -16.74 -3.64 7.29
C ASP A 89 -17.60 -3.36 6.03
N GLU A 90 -17.09 -2.55 5.08
CA GLU A 90 -17.77 -2.15 3.82
C GLU A 90 -17.45 -3.06 2.62
N ALA A 91 -16.31 -3.77 2.65
CA ALA A 91 -15.83 -4.54 1.51
C ALA A 91 -15.43 -5.97 1.87
N THR A 92 -15.36 -6.82 0.86
CA THR A 92 -14.95 -8.23 0.99
C THR A 92 -13.94 -8.61 -0.08
N GLY A 93 -13.32 -9.78 0.07
CA GLY A 93 -12.40 -10.33 -0.92
C GLY A 93 -10.93 -9.95 -0.68
N ALA A 94 -10.10 -10.23 -1.68
CA ALA A 94 -8.64 -10.18 -1.55
C ALA A 94 -8.11 -8.73 -1.39
N GLU A 95 -8.87 -7.74 -1.85
CA GLU A 95 -8.53 -6.33 -1.74
C GLU A 95 -8.53 -5.85 -0.28
N VAL A 96 -9.40 -6.43 0.58
CA VAL A 96 -9.37 -6.16 2.02
C VAL A 96 -8.02 -6.61 2.61
N PHE A 97 -7.55 -7.80 2.24
CA PHE A 97 -6.24 -8.29 2.67
C PHE A 97 -5.08 -7.46 2.13
N ALA A 98 -5.17 -6.98 0.89
CA ALA A 98 -4.22 -6.02 0.35
C ALA A 98 -4.21 -4.74 1.19
N ALA A 99 -5.37 -4.21 1.58
CA ALA A 99 -5.48 -3.01 2.40
C ALA A 99 -4.86 -3.18 3.80
N PHE A 100 -5.10 -4.32 4.47
CA PHE A 100 -4.47 -4.65 5.75
C PHE A 100 -2.95 -4.79 5.63
N THR A 101 -2.47 -5.48 4.59
CA THR A 101 -1.04 -5.68 4.35
C THR A 101 -0.35 -4.34 4.10
N ALA A 102 -0.95 -3.51 3.24
CA ALA A 102 -0.51 -2.14 2.96
C ALA A 102 -0.40 -1.31 4.23
N TYR A 103 -1.40 -1.36 5.10
CA TYR A 103 -1.42 -0.60 6.34
C TYR A 103 -0.30 -1.00 7.30
N HIS A 104 -0.07 -2.30 7.49
CA HIS A 104 1.01 -2.77 8.36
C HIS A 104 2.39 -2.34 7.84
N LEU A 105 2.59 -2.40 6.52
CA LEU A 105 3.84 -1.99 5.90
C LEU A 105 4.01 -0.46 5.94
N TRP A 106 2.97 0.31 5.64
CA TRP A 106 2.99 1.76 5.78
C TRP A 106 3.33 2.19 7.21
N ARG A 107 2.66 1.59 8.21
CA ARG A 107 2.94 1.84 9.62
C ARG A 107 4.39 1.51 9.97
N TRP A 108 4.92 0.39 9.48
CA TRP A 108 6.32 0.06 9.67
C TRP A 108 7.25 1.13 9.06
N TYR A 109 6.96 1.63 7.85
CA TYR A 109 7.74 2.71 7.24
C TYR A 109 7.68 4.01 8.05
N GLU A 110 6.53 4.37 8.62
CA GLU A 110 6.37 5.55 9.47
C GLU A 110 7.10 5.40 10.82
N ASP A 111 6.96 4.24 11.46
CA ASP A 111 7.55 3.97 12.78
C ASP A 111 9.09 3.83 12.71
N ASN A 112 9.63 3.44 11.55
CA ASN A 112 11.06 3.23 11.32
C ASN A 112 11.71 4.37 10.52
N ARG A 113 11.23 5.61 10.69
CA ARG A 113 11.87 6.82 10.14
C ARG A 113 13.11 7.25 10.92
N PHE A 114 13.18 6.90 12.21
CA PHE A 114 14.27 7.25 13.11
C PHE A 114 14.79 6.03 13.86
N CYS A 115 16.10 6.01 14.15
CA CYS A 115 16.74 4.95 14.90
C CYS A 115 16.29 4.99 16.36
N GLY A 116 15.66 3.92 16.84
CA GLY A 116 15.23 3.79 18.24
C GLY A 116 16.36 3.84 19.27
N ARG A 117 17.63 3.74 18.85
CA ARG A 117 18.82 3.85 19.73
C ARG A 117 19.42 5.25 19.78
N CYS A 118 19.55 5.92 18.64
CA CYS A 118 20.29 7.20 18.56
C CYS A 118 19.45 8.39 18.07
N GLY A 119 18.21 8.17 17.64
CA GLY A 119 17.32 9.21 17.11
C GLY A 119 17.67 9.71 15.70
N GLY A 120 18.74 9.18 15.07
CA GLY A 120 19.12 9.56 13.70
C GLY A 120 18.11 9.09 12.65
N VAL A 121 18.02 9.81 11.53
CA VAL A 121 17.15 9.44 10.39
C VAL A 121 17.64 8.15 9.74
N LEU A 122 16.75 7.18 9.57
CA LEU A 122 17.00 5.92 8.89
C LEU A 122 16.80 6.04 7.37
N LYS A 123 17.44 5.17 6.60
CA LYS A 123 17.39 5.19 5.13
C LYS A 123 16.97 3.82 4.62
N ASP A 124 16.25 3.79 3.49
CA ASP A 124 15.88 2.51 2.87
C ASP A 124 17.13 1.69 2.52
N HIS A 125 17.13 0.42 2.92
CA HIS A 125 18.13 -0.54 2.48
C HIS A 125 17.95 -0.85 1.00
N SER A 126 19.05 -1.11 0.30
CA SER A 126 19.07 -1.17 -1.16
C SER A 126 18.63 -2.51 -1.76
N VAL A 127 18.38 -3.55 -0.96
CA VAL A 127 18.03 -4.91 -1.44
C VAL A 127 16.99 -5.63 -0.58
N GLU A 128 16.65 -5.08 0.58
CA GLU A 128 15.73 -5.69 1.53
C GLU A 128 14.79 -4.61 2.06
N ARG A 129 13.61 -5.03 2.56
CA ARG A 129 12.72 -4.12 3.30
C ARG A 129 13.29 -3.90 4.70
N ALA A 130 14.25 -2.99 4.80
CA ALA A 130 14.91 -2.58 6.03
C ALA A 130 15.22 -1.07 6.02
N ARG A 131 15.35 -0.48 7.19
CA ARG A 131 15.59 0.95 7.46
C ARG A 131 16.81 1.11 8.36
#